data_AF-A0A1B6BBC6-F1
#
_entry.id   AF-A0A1B6BBC6-F1
#
_cell.length_a   1.000
_cell.length_b   1.000
_cell.length_c   1.000
_cell.angle_alpha   90.00
_cell.angle_beta   90.00
_cell.angle_gamma   90.00
#
_symmetry.space_group_name_H-M   'P 1'
#
loop_
_entity.id
_entity.type
_entity.pdbx_description
1 polymer ?
#
loop_
_entity_poly.entity_id
_entity_poly.type
_entity_poly.pdbx_seq_one_letter_code
_entity_poly.pdbx_strand_id
1 'polypeptide(L)'
;MGDLSQMMCNLKKPFVFNLIYQSLLLFTIGQQIYYPQSYKYMHLVVLLVRILISETYQNEYRVFKWDQFFIPMVFMSAIISIIEKVSGVHLGLLYLMILLGLIGMLAMFVLHVIKDSKDHLKEKMHSKHVDAYEKNKHFTLGLFYSLYAIAIVAFVYTFYELIQLIVGN
;
A
#
# COMPACT_ATOMS: atom_id res chain seq x y z
N MET A 1 24.15 -6.04 -2.84
CA MET A 1 23.26 -5.46 -3.89
C MET A 1 22.68 -6.50 -4.86
N GLY A 2 23.17 -7.75 -4.92
CA GLY A 2 22.62 -8.80 -5.79
C GLY A 2 21.21 -9.32 -5.41
N ASP A 3 20.90 -9.44 -4.12
CA ASP A 3 19.66 -10.07 -3.65
C ASP A 3 18.38 -9.25 -3.92
N LEU A 4 18.42 -7.94 -3.68
CA LEU A 4 17.26 -7.06 -3.85
C LEU A 4 16.86 -6.88 -5.33
N SER A 5 17.86 -6.84 -6.22
CA SER A 5 17.62 -6.77 -7.66
C SER A 5 16.96 -8.06 -8.18
N GLN A 6 17.42 -9.22 -7.68
CA GLN A 6 16.86 -10.51 -8.03
C GLN A 6 15.44 -10.69 -7.48
N MET A 7 15.17 -10.23 -6.26
CA MET A 7 13.81 -10.19 -5.69
C MET A 7 12.86 -9.35 -6.54
N MET A 8 13.28 -8.15 -6.97
CA MET A 8 12.48 -7.29 -7.84
C MET A 8 12.22 -7.93 -9.21
N CYS A 9 13.21 -8.60 -9.80
CA CYS A 9 13.05 -9.33 -11.05
C CYS A 9 12.05 -10.48 -10.92
N ASN A 10 12.09 -11.23 -9.83
CA ASN A 10 11.13 -12.29 -9.56
C ASN A 10 9.72 -11.75 -9.30
N LEU A 11 9.58 -10.62 -8.59
CA LEU A 11 8.31 -9.95 -8.36
C LEU A 11 7.63 -9.47 -9.65
N LYS A 12 8.38 -9.18 -10.72
CA LYS A 12 7.77 -8.85 -12.02
C LYS A 12 6.96 -10.01 -12.60
N LYS A 13 7.30 -11.27 -12.28
CA LYS A 13 6.59 -12.45 -12.79
C LYS A 13 5.13 -12.47 -12.28
N PRO A 14 4.11 -12.55 -13.16
CA PRO A 14 2.68 -12.56 -12.82
C PRO A 14 2.33 -13.41 -11.61
N PHE A 15 2.73 -14.67 -11.67
CA PHE A 15 2.51 -15.67 -10.64
C PHE A 15 3.09 -15.29 -9.27
N VAL A 16 4.36 -14.86 -9.24
CA VAL A 16 5.08 -14.55 -7.98
C VAL A 16 4.46 -13.35 -7.27
N PHE A 17 4.15 -12.29 -8.01
CA PHE A 17 3.47 -11.11 -7.46
C PHE A 17 2.12 -11.48 -6.86
N ASN A 18 1.29 -12.20 -7.62
CA ASN A 18 -0.05 -12.56 -7.18
C ASN A 18 0.02 -13.44 -5.94
N LEU A 19 0.92 -14.43 -5.92
CA LEU A 19 1.14 -15.29 -4.77
C LEU A 19 1.52 -14.49 -3.52
N ILE A 20 2.46 -13.55 -3.63
CA ILE A 20 2.92 -12.74 -2.49
C ILE A 20 1.80 -11.84 -1.99
N TYR A 21 1.17 -11.07 -2.88
CA TYR A 21 0.12 -10.13 -2.49
C TYR A 21 -1.15 -10.82 -1.99
N GLN A 22 -1.56 -11.94 -2.57
CA GLN A 22 -2.69 -12.73 -2.08
C GLN A 22 -2.40 -13.39 -0.74
N SER A 23 -1.20 -13.94 -0.54
CA SER A 23 -0.79 -14.49 0.76
C SER A 23 -0.77 -13.40 1.82
N LEU A 24 -0.23 -12.22 1.50
CA LEU A 24 -0.19 -11.07 2.39
C LEU A 24 -1.61 -10.54 2.71
N LEU A 25 -2.51 -10.56 1.73
CA LEU A 25 -3.90 -10.18 1.90
C LEU A 25 -4.63 -11.16 2.83
N LEU A 26 -4.50 -12.47 2.60
CA LEU A 26 -5.09 -13.49 3.47
C LEU A 26 -4.53 -13.41 4.89
N PHE A 27 -3.21 -13.20 5.03
CA PHE A 27 -2.56 -13.04 6.31
C PHE A 27 -3.07 -11.80 7.06
N THR A 28 -3.15 -10.64 6.39
CA THR A 28 -3.67 -9.41 7.00
C THR A 28 -5.15 -9.52 7.36
N ILE A 29 -5.98 -10.14 6.52
CA ILE A 29 -7.39 -10.44 6.85
C ILE A 29 -7.47 -11.33 8.09
N GLY A 30 -6.71 -12.44 8.12
CA GLY A 30 -6.67 -13.34 9.27
C GLY A 30 -6.22 -12.62 10.54
N GLN A 31 -5.16 -11.81 10.45
CA GLN A 31 -4.69 -10.98 11.55
C GLN A 31 -5.79 -10.03 12.06
N GLN A 32 -6.53 -9.36 11.17
CA GLN A 32 -7.62 -8.46 11.57
C GLN A 32 -8.79 -9.19 12.25
N ILE A 33 -9.09 -10.43 11.85
CA ILE A 33 -10.15 -11.24 12.46
C ILE A 33 -9.77 -11.68 13.88
N TYR A 34 -8.55 -12.19 14.06
CA TYR A 34 -8.14 -12.81 15.32
C TYR A 34 -7.45 -11.86 16.30
N TYR A 35 -6.75 -10.85 15.80
CA TYR A 35 -5.88 -9.95 16.59
C TYR A 35 -6.08 -8.47 16.19
N PRO A 36 -7.29 -7.91 16.27
CA PRO A 36 -7.57 -6.56 15.77
C PRO A 36 -6.81 -5.47 16.56
N GLN A 37 -6.27 -4.49 15.84
CA GLN A 37 -5.54 -3.33 16.37
C GLN A 37 -6.44 -2.09 16.47
N SER A 38 -6.07 -1.05 17.23
CA SER A 38 -6.91 0.16 17.39
C SER A 38 -7.22 0.86 16.06
N TYR A 39 -6.25 0.90 15.13
CA TYR A 39 -6.42 1.42 13.76
C TYR A 39 -6.86 0.33 12.78
N LYS A 40 -7.98 -0.32 13.12
CA LYS A 40 -8.51 -1.46 12.36
C LYS A 40 -8.54 -1.14 10.87
N TYR A 41 -8.07 -2.08 10.06
CA TYR A 41 -8.15 -2.05 8.60
C TYR A 41 -7.26 -1.06 7.85
N MET A 42 -6.52 -0.13 8.47
CA MET A 42 -5.76 0.86 7.69
C MET A 42 -4.65 0.25 6.82
N HIS A 43 -3.84 -0.69 7.34
CA HIS A 43 -2.85 -1.39 6.50
C HIS A 43 -3.51 -2.33 5.48
N LEU A 44 -4.71 -2.87 5.78
CA LEU A 44 -5.50 -3.67 4.86
C LEU A 44 -6.00 -2.83 3.68
N VAL A 45 -6.50 -1.61 3.96
CA VAL A 45 -6.90 -0.64 2.95
C VAL A 45 -5.69 -0.24 2.11
N VAL A 46 -4.56 0.06 2.74
CA VAL A 46 -3.32 0.38 2.02
C VAL A 46 -2.89 -0.75 1.10
N LEU A 47 -2.93 -2.01 1.57
CA LEU A 47 -2.64 -3.20 0.77
C LEU A 47 -3.63 -3.36 -0.39
N LEU A 48 -4.92 -3.21 -0.14
CA LEU A 48 -5.97 -3.33 -1.14
C LEU A 48 -5.80 -2.29 -2.25
N VAL A 49 -5.61 -1.01 -1.89
CA VAL A 49 -5.42 0.04 -2.88
C VAL A 49 -4.14 -0.20 -3.68
N ARG A 50 -3.06 -0.70 -3.06
CA ARG A 50 -1.85 -1.07 -3.78
C ARG A 50 -2.11 -2.16 -4.83
N ILE A 51 -2.88 -3.20 -4.48
CA ILE A 51 -3.27 -4.26 -5.42
C ILE A 51 -4.08 -3.68 -6.57
N LEU A 52 -5.07 -2.84 -6.29
CA LEU A 52 -5.88 -2.18 -7.32
C LEU A 52 -5.03 -1.31 -8.25
N ILE A 53 -4.04 -0.57 -7.71
CA ILE A 53 -3.07 0.17 -8.51
C ILE A 53 -2.27 -0.76 -9.41
N SER A 54 -1.82 -1.92 -8.93
CA SER A 54 -1.09 -2.86 -9.78
C SER A 54 -1.91 -3.37 -10.96
N GLU A 55 -3.21 -3.59 -10.77
CA GLU A 55 -4.12 -4.02 -11.84
C GLU A 55 -4.29 -2.96 -12.94
N THR A 56 -4.04 -1.67 -12.65
CA THR A 56 -4.11 -0.63 -13.69
C THR A 56 -2.99 -0.73 -14.73
N TYR A 57 -1.86 -1.32 -14.35
CA TYR A 57 -0.65 -1.40 -15.17
C TYR A 57 -0.57 -2.70 -15.98
N GLN A 58 0.22 -2.65 -17.06
CA GLN A 58 0.70 -3.87 -17.70
C GLN A 58 1.67 -4.61 -16.77
N ASN A 59 1.82 -5.92 -16.98
CA ASN A 59 2.62 -6.80 -16.12
C ASN A 59 4.07 -6.33 -15.89
N GLU A 60 4.66 -5.67 -16.88
CA GLU A 60 6.05 -5.18 -16.83
C GLU A 60 6.22 -3.95 -15.92
N TYR A 61 5.16 -3.16 -15.74
CA TYR A 61 5.18 -1.88 -15.03
C TYR A 61 4.44 -1.91 -13.68
N ARG A 62 3.72 -2.99 -13.38
CA ARG A 62 2.96 -3.11 -12.11
C ARG A 62 3.81 -3.15 -10.85
N VAL A 63 5.11 -3.46 -10.97
CA VAL A 63 6.05 -3.51 -9.84
C VAL A 63 6.83 -2.20 -9.76
N PHE A 64 6.70 -1.54 -8.62
CA PHE A 64 7.35 -0.28 -8.31
C PHE A 64 8.61 -0.54 -7.49
N LYS A 65 9.60 0.34 -7.62
CA LYS A 65 10.82 0.28 -6.80
C LYS A 65 10.52 0.27 -5.29
N TRP A 66 9.44 0.93 -4.87
CA TRP A 66 9.03 1.00 -3.47
C TRP A 66 8.37 -0.29 -2.94
N ASP A 67 7.99 -1.23 -3.81
CA ASP A 67 7.40 -2.52 -3.37
C ASP A 67 8.35 -3.32 -2.48
N GLN A 68 9.66 -3.17 -2.67
CA GLN A 68 10.68 -3.83 -1.85
C GLN A 68 10.64 -3.41 -0.37
N PHE A 69 10.11 -2.23 -0.07
CA PHE A 69 9.93 -1.73 1.30
C PHE A 69 8.47 -1.91 1.76
N PHE A 70 7.53 -1.72 0.84
CA PHE A 70 6.11 -1.84 1.11
C PHE A 70 5.72 -3.23 1.62
N ILE A 71 6.13 -4.29 0.91
CA ILE A 71 5.75 -5.67 1.25
C ILE A 71 6.23 -6.04 2.67
N PRO A 72 7.52 -5.85 3.03
CA PRO A 72 7.97 -6.09 4.40
C PRO A 72 7.26 -5.22 5.44
N MET A 73 6.96 -3.94 5.15
CA MET A 73 6.28 -3.07 6.12
C MET A 73 4.86 -3.53 6.42
N VAL A 74 4.09 -3.95 5.41
CA VAL A 74 2.75 -4.52 5.62
C VAL A 74 2.86 -5.79 6.47
N PHE A 75 3.79 -6.68 6.13
CA PHE A 75 4.02 -7.91 6.89
C PHE A 75 4.41 -7.63 8.35
N MET A 76 5.33 -6.70 8.59
CA MET A 76 5.75 -6.28 9.93
C MET A 76 4.60 -5.65 10.72
N SER A 77 3.76 -4.82 10.09
CA SER A 77 2.60 -4.23 10.76
C SER A 77 1.62 -5.28 11.29
N ALA A 78 1.39 -6.35 10.52
CA ALA A 78 0.55 -7.46 10.91
C ALA A 78 1.21 -8.32 12.01
N ILE A 79 2.53 -8.58 11.94
CA ILE A 79 3.26 -9.27 13.01
C ILE A 79 3.19 -8.50 14.33
N ILE A 80 3.43 -7.19 14.32
CA ILE A 80 3.37 -6.35 15.52
C ILE A 80 2.00 -6.45 16.18
N SER A 81 0.94 -6.45 15.36
CA SER A 81 -0.43 -6.61 15.84
C SER A 81 -0.63 -7.93 16.61
N ILE A 82 -0.05 -9.01 16.10
CA ILE A 82 -0.09 -10.33 16.74
C ILE A 82 0.75 -10.34 18.03
N ILE A 83 1.99 -9.84 17.97
CA ILE A 83 2.90 -9.83 19.12
C ILE A 83 2.31 -9.03 20.28
N GLU A 84 1.81 -7.82 20.02
CA GLU A 84 1.19 -6.99 21.06
C GLU A 84 0.04 -7.74 21.76
N LYS A 85 -0.78 -8.46 20.99
CA LYS A 85 -1.92 -9.18 21.55
C LYS A 85 -1.53 -10.45 22.31
N VAL A 86 -0.51 -11.17 21.86
CA VAL A 86 -0.03 -12.43 22.47
C VAL A 86 0.85 -12.16 23.69
N SER A 87 1.76 -11.19 23.60
CA SER A 87 2.75 -10.90 24.64
C SER A 87 2.30 -9.86 25.66
N GLY A 88 1.25 -9.08 25.36
CA GLY A 88 0.80 -7.97 26.19
C GLY A 88 1.74 -6.75 26.19
N VAL A 89 2.77 -6.74 25.32
CA VAL A 89 3.69 -5.60 25.18
C VAL A 89 3.05 -4.52 24.32
N HIS A 90 3.05 -3.27 24.80
CA HIS A 90 2.57 -2.13 24.04
C HIS A 90 3.57 -1.74 22.93
N LEU A 91 3.23 -2.07 21.67
CA LEU A 91 3.99 -1.76 20.46
C LEU A 91 3.28 -0.73 19.56
N GLY A 92 2.23 -0.08 20.08
CA GLY A 92 1.43 0.91 19.35
C GLY A 92 2.24 2.02 18.68
N LEU A 93 3.31 2.51 19.31
CA LEU A 93 4.21 3.51 18.73
C LEU A 93 4.88 2.98 17.45
N LEU A 94 5.46 1.78 17.52
CA LEU A 94 6.13 1.14 16.38
C LEU A 94 5.13 0.84 15.26
N TYR A 95 3.93 0.37 15.61
CA TYR A 95 2.85 0.14 14.65
C TYR A 95 2.49 1.42 13.89
N LEU A 96 2.31 2.54 14.60
CA LEU A 96 1.98 3.83 14.00
C LEU A 96 3.08 4.37 13.10
N MET A 97 4.36 4.22 13.49
CA MET A 97 5.47 4.61 12.63
C MET A 97 5.48 3.84 11.30
N ILE A 98 5.22 2.53 11.35
CA ILE A 98 5.12 1.70 10.15
C ILE A 98 3.90 2.11 9.32
N LEU A 99 2.76 2.32 9.97
CA LEU A 99 1.53 2.73 9.28
C LEU A 99 1.70 4.07 8.56
N LEU A 100 2.37 5.03 9.20
CA LEU A 100 2.69 6.32 8.59
C LEU A 100 3.56 6.15 7.33
N GLY A 101 4.58 5.28 7.39
CA GLY A 101 5.40 4.91 6.24
C GLY A 101 4.60 4.26 5.11
N LEU A 102 3.68 3.35 5.46
CA LEU A 102 2.78 2.69 4.51
C LEU A 102 1.84 3.67 3.81
N ILE A 103 1.25 4.61 4.54
CA ILE A 103 0.38 5.66 3.97
C ILE A 103 1.19 6.60 3.08
N GLY A 104 2.42 6.98 3.48
CA GLY A 104 3.31 7.79 2.65
C GLY A 104 3.67 7.09 1.33
N MET A 105 3.96 5.79 1.37
CA MET A 105 4.17 4.98 0.16
C MET A 105 2.91 4.87 -0.70
N LEU A 106 1.74 4.71 -0.07
CA LEU A 106 0.46 4.72 -0.79
C LEU A 106 0.26 6.01 -1.58
N ALA A 107 0.48 7.16 -0.94
CA ALA A 107 0.38 8.46 -1.58
C ALA A 107 1.33 8.57 -2.78
N MET A 108 2.55 8.05 -2.66
CA MET A 108 3.51 7.96 -3.76
C MET A 108 3.02 7.06 -4.90
N PHE A 109 2.47 5.88 -4.62
CA PHE A 109 1.91 5.00 -5.65
C PHE A 109 0.77 5.67 -6.42
N VAL A 110 -0.15 6.33 -5.70
CA VAL A 110 -1.26 7.07 -6.33
C VAL A 110 -0.75 8.21 -7.20
N LEU A 111 0.25 8.98 -6.74
CA LEU A 111 0.86 10.04 -7.56
C LEU A 111 1.51 9.52 -8.84
N HIS A 112 2.19 8.37 -8.77
CA HIS A 112 2.78 7.77 -9.96
C HIS A 112 1.71 7.33 -10.96
N VAL A 113 0.60 6.74 -10.49
CA VAL A 113 -0.53 6.40 -11.35
C VAL A 113 -1.08 7.65 -12.03
N ILE A 114 -1.31 8.73 -11.28
CA ILE A 114 -1.79 10.00 -11.84
C ILE A 114 -0.84 10.51 -12.94
N LYS A 115 0.47 10.46 -12.68
CA LYS A 115 1.49 10.91 -13.64
C LYS A 115 1.52 10.02 -14.89
N ASP A 116 1.61 8.71 -14.71
CA ASP A 116 1.67 7.76 -15.81
C ASP A 116 0.38 7.75 -16.64
N SER A 117 -0.79 7.96 -16.03
CA SER A 117 -2.06 8.13 -16.75
C SER A 117 -2.11 9.40 -17.62
N LYS A 118 -1.26 10.41 -17.35
CA LYS A 118 -1.16 11.62 -18.17
C LYS A 118 -0.09 11.51 -19.24
N ASP A 119 1.08 11.02 -18.85
CA ASP A 119 2.30 11.13 -19.66
C ASP A 119 2.60 9.83 -20.44
N HIS A 120 2.17 8.68 -19.92
CA HIS A 120 2.56 7.34 -20.42
C HIS A 120 1.37 6.36 -20.53
N LEU A 121 0.16 6.89 -20.78
CA LEU A 121 -1.09 6.12 -20.69
C LEU A 121 -1.06 4.84 -21.54
N LYS A 122 -0.73 4.94 -22.83
CA LYS A 122 -0.74 3.80 -23.77
C LYS A 122 0.46 2.87 -23.61
N GLU A 123 1.53 3.36 -23.01
CA GLU A 123 2.78 2.62 -22.83
C GLU A 123 2.72 1.72 -21.60
N LYS A 124 2.24 2.26 -20.46
CA LYS A 124 2.35 1.59 -19.16
C LYS A 124 1.05 0.98 -18.65
N MET A 125 -0.10 1.55 -19.02
CA MET A 125 -1.39 1.10 -18.51
C MET A 125 -1.96 -0.03 -19.36
N HIS A 126 -2.76 -0.90 -18.73
CA HIS A 126 -3.44 -1.98 -19.43
C HIS A 126 -4.52 -1.40 -20.36
N SER A 127 -4.70 -1.99 -21.56
CA SER A 127 -5.65 -1.51 -22.58
C SER A 127 -7.07 -1.23 -22.05
N LYS A 128 -7.64 -2.16 -21.27
CA LYS A 128 -8.92 -1.99 -20.55
C LYS A 128 -9.01 -0.69 -19.75
N HIS A 129 -7.91 -0.25 -19.11
CA HIS A 129 -7.86 0.98 -18.33
C HIS A 129 -7.59 2.21 -19.20
N VAL A 130 -6.86 2.06 -20.31
CA VAL A 130 -6.69 3.12 -21.31
C VAL A 130 -8.05 3.52 -21.88
N ASP A 131 -8.86 2.55 -22.31
CA ASP A 131 -10.20 2.82 -22.87
C ASP A 131 -11.12 3.50 -21.86
N ALA A 132 -11.08 3.06 -20.60
CA ALA A 132 -11.86 3.65 -19.52
C ALA A 132 -11.41 5.10 -19.23
N TYR A 133 -10.11 5.35 -19.22
CA TYR A 133 -9.53 6.67 -18.98
C TYR A 133 -9.81 7.63 -20.16
N GLU A 134 -9.69 7.19 -21.40
CA GLU A 134 -9.99 8.04 -22.57
C GLU A 134 -11.47 8.44 -22.62
N LYS A 135 -12.39 7.54 -22.23
CA LYS A 135 -13.83 7.84 -22.15
C LYS A 135 -14.21 8.75 -20.99
N ASN A 136 -13.54 8.64 -19.84
CA ASN A 136 -13.95 9.30 -18.59
C ASN A 136 -12.78 10.01 -17.89
N LYS A 137 -11.89 10.65 -18.65
CA LYS A 137 -10.62 11.22 -18.16
C LYS A 137 -10.74 12.04 -16.87
N HIS A 138 -11.68 12.98 -16.84
CA HIS A 138 -11.86 13.87 -15.68
C HIS A 138 -12.34 13.11 -14.44
N PHE A 139 -13.24 12.15 -14.61
CA PHE A 139 -13.74 11.32 -13.52
C PHE A 139 -12.63 10.41 -12.97
N THR A 140 -11.89 9.72 -13.85
CA THR A 140 -10.80 8.83 -13.43
C THR A 140 -9.68 9.59 -12.72
N LEU A 141 -9.27 10.75 -13.24
CA LEU A 141 -8.31 11.61 -12.56
C LEU A 141 -8.86 12.13 -11.23
N GLY A 142 -10.13 12.53 -11.19
CA GLY A 142 -10.79 12.97 -9.97
C GLY A 142 -10.74 11.89 -8.88
N LEU A 143 -11.01 10.64 -9.23
CA LEU A 143 -10.90 9.50 -8.30
C LEU A 143 -9.47 9.34 -7.76
N PHE A 144 -8.46 9.38 -8.62
CA PHE A 144 -7.08 9.26 -8.16
C PHE A 144 -6.65 10.44 -7.28
N TYR A 145 -7.03 11.68 -7.62
CA TYR A 145 -6.78 12.85 -6.77
C TYR A 145 -7.51 12.75 -5.42
N SER A 146 -8.71 12.17 -5.40
CA SER A 146 -9.48 11.95 -4.17
C SER A 146 -8.79 10.91 -3.29
N LEU A 147 -8.31 9.80 -3.87
CA LEU A 147 -7.50 8.80 -3.16
C LEU A 147 -6.20 9.41 -2.61
N TYR A 148 -5.54 10.26 -3.38
CA TYR A 148 -4.35 10.97 -2.92
C TYR A 148 -4.66 11.90 -1.74
N ALA A 149 -5.72 12.69 -1.84
CA ALA A 149 -6.16 13.57 -0.74
C ALA A 149 -6.51 12.78 0.52
N ILE A 150 -7.22 11.65 0.39
CA ILE A 150 -7.52 10.74 1.50
C ILE A 150 -6.23 10.22 2.13
N ALA A 151 -5.23 9.83 1.34
CA ALA A 151 -3.93 9.38 1.85
C ALA A 151 -3.22 10.50 2.63
N ILE A 152 -3.26 11.75 2.17
CA ILE A 152 -2.68 12.89 2.89
C ILE A 152 -3.42 13.16 4.21
N VAL A 153 -4.75 13.13 4.22
CA VAL A 153 -5.54 13.30 5.45
C VAL A 153 -5.24 12.17 6.44
N ALA A 154 -5.20 10.92 5.97
CA ALA A 154 -4.82 9.78 6.79
C ALA A 154 -3.41 9.94 7.35
N PHE A 155 -2.45 10.42 6.55
CA PHE A 155 -1.09 10.67 6.99
C PHE A 155 -1.04 11.72 8.11
N VAL A 156 -1.73 12.85 7.94
CA VAL A 156 -1.79 13.92 8.95
C VAL A 156 -2.44 13.41 10.24
N TYR A 157 -3.53 12.65 10.14
CA TYR A 157 -4.20 12.07 11.29
C TYR A 157 -3.31 11.06 12.03
N THR A 158 -2.69 10.11 11.32
CA THR A 158 -1.73 9.15 11.90
C THR A 158 -0.53 9.86 12.53
N PHE A 159 -0.05 10.95 11.93
CA PHE A 159 1.04 11.76 12.48
C PHE A 159 0.62 12.48 13.77
N TYR A 160 -0.59 13.04 13.82
CA TYR A 160 -1.14 13.63 15.03
C TYR A 160 -1.24 12.62 16.18
N GLU A 161 -1.77 11.43 15.91
CA GLU A 161 -1.86 10.34 16.90
C GLU A 161 -0.47 9.90 17.41
N LEU A 162 0.51 9.87 16.51
CA LEU A 162 1.90 9.58 16.87
C LEU A 162 2.45 10.63 17.86
N ILE A 163 2.20 11.92 17.61
CA ILE A 163 2.63 13.00 18.52
C ILE A 163 1.93 12.88 19.87
N GLN A 164 0.62 12.62 19.89
CA GLN A 164 -0.15 12.45 21.13
C GLN A 164 0.42 11.32 21.99
N LEU A 165 0.82 10.20 21.39
CA LEU A 165 1.45 9.09 22.11
C LEU A 165 2.85 9.39 22.63
N ILE A 166 3.59 10.28 21.97
CA ILE A 166 4.93 10.70 22.39
C ILE A 166 4.87 11.75 23.51
N VAL A 167 3.91 12.68 23.44
CA VAL A 167 3.80 13.80 24.39
C VAL A 167 2.91 13.47 25.59
N GLY A 168 1.94 12.57 25.41
CA GLY A 168 1.02 12.13 26.46
C GLY A 168 1.52 10.98 27.33
N ASN A 169 2.75 10.50 27.11
CA ASN A 169 3.52 9.62 27.99
C ASN A 169 4.71 10.39 28.57
#